data_AF-A0A938FYC6-F1
#
_entry.id   AF-A0A938FYC6-F1
#
_cell.length_a   1.000
_cell.length_b   1.000
_cell.length_c   1.000
_cell.angle_alpha   90.00
_cell.angle_beta   90.00
_cell.angle_gamma   90.00
#
_symmetry.space_group_name_H-M   'P 1'
#
loop_
_entity.id
_entity.type
_entity.pdbx_description
1 polymer ?
#
loop_
_entity_poly.entity_id
_entity_poly.type
_entity_poly.pdbx_seq_one_letter_code
_entity_poly.pdbx_strand_id
1 'polypeptide(L)'
;MLQDGFRPAAIAALTPRVDRIGHELWVQSFSRDGEGDFVRLFAFPFPAIVIAEMLGVHPDDREHFGEWSDDIVNGLGGGDLSLVQRAMDGIHGIVGGLVAERRAAIENGDEPPDDLTTVLTRAHLAGDVSYGEVQQLCQQILVAGHETTASLIGLMLYRLATQPELAARLRAEPDLVPQAVEEFLRFDSPVQGLFRSNTDACPLGDHQLDPGTKVQLLFAAANRDPRVWDDPDTIQLDRFAESRRSHLAFGWGVHHCIGNALARHEAQFALRRMLDTFTTIEIVGPVHVNEPFILRGLTTLPIRWTVRRD
;
A
#
# COMPACT_ATOMS: atom_id res chain seq x y z
N MET A 1 -13.50 16.64 -1.53
CA MET A 1 -12.17 17.07 -1.98
C MET A 1 -11.22 15.90 -2.13
N LEU A 2 -10.48 15.45 -1.11
CA LEU A 2 -9.53 14.32 -1.29
C LEU A 2 -10.21 13.03 -1.75
N GLN A 3 -11.39 12.70 -1.19
CA GLN A 3 -12.17 11.54 -1.62
C GLN A 3 -12.43 11.49 -3.12
N ASP A 4 -12.52 12.64 -3.80
CA ASP A 4 -12.85 12.72 -5.22
C ASP A 4 -11.73 12.18 -6.10
N GLY A 5 -10.47 12.48 -5.76
CA GLY A 5 -9.27 11.96 -6.44
C GLY A 5 -9.01 10.47 -6.22
N PHE A 6 -9.71 9.85 -5.25
CA PHE A 6 -9.61 8.42 -4.95
C PHE A 6 -10.92 7.66 -5.23
N ARG A 7 -11.91 8.30 -5.87
CA ARG A 7 -13.12 7.60 -6.33
C ARG A 7 -12.73 6.52 -7.33
N PRO A 8 -13.49 5.41 -7.43
CA PRO A 8 -13.20 4.32 -8.37
C PRO A 8 -12.94 4.79 -9.81
N ALA A 9 -13.65 5.83 -10.28
CA ALA A 9 -13.45 6.40 -11.61
C ALA A 9 -12.09 7.10 -11.78
N ALA A 10 -11.62 7.81 -10.76
CA ALA A 10 -10.31 8.46 -10.78
C ALA A 10 -9.18 7.42 -10.75
N ILE A 11 -9.32 6.39 -9.92
CA ILE A 11 -8.38 5.25 -9.90
C ILE A 11 -8.38 4.50 -11.24
N ALA A 12 -9.55 4.27 -11.84
CA ALA A 12 -9.65 3.62 -13.15
C ALA A 12 -8.95 4.42 -14.27
N ALA A 13 -8.97 5.76 -14.20
CA ALA A 13 -8.23 6.60 -15.14
C ALA A 13 -6.70 6.50 -14.96
N LEU A 14 -6.25 6.19 -13.73
CA LEU A 14 -4.84 5.99 -13.41
C LEU A 14 -4.33 4.58 -13.73
N THR A 15 -5.22 3.57 -13.78
CA THR A 15 -4.88 2.17 -14.03
C THR A 15 -3.88 1.95 -15.18
N PRO A 16 -4.06 2.52 -16.39
CA PRO A 16 -3.09 2.32 -17.47
C PRO A 16 -1.67 2.80 -17.11
N ARG A 17 -1.57 3.84 -16.29
CA ARG A 17 -0.28 4.39 -15.82
C ARG A 17 0.32 3.54 -14.72
N VAL A 18 -0.50 3.05 -13.79
CA VAL A 18 -0.09 2.10 -12.74
C VAL A 18 0.44 0.81 -13.37
N ASP A 19 -0.31 0.22 -14.30
CA ASP A 19 0.09 -1.00 -15.01
C ASP A 19 1.39 -0.83 -15.78
N ARG A 20 1.60 0.35 -16.39
CA ARG A 20 2.84 0.68 -17.09
C ARG A 20 4.02 0.74 -16.12
N ILE A 21 3.91 1.48 -15.00
CA ILE A 21 4.95 1.57 -13.97
C ILE A 21 5.30 0.17 -13.44
N GLY A 22 4.26 -0.60 -13.08
CA GLY A 22 4.44 -1.95 -12.59
C GLY A 22 5.10 -2.86 -13.63
N HIS A 23 4.76 -2.71 -14.92
CA HIS A 23 5.36 -3.51 -15.98
C HIS A 23 6.84 -3.16 -16.22
N GLU A 24 7.17 -1.86 -16.27
CA GLU A 24 8.54 -1.37 -16.43
C GLU A 24 9.44 -1.90 -15.31
N LEU A 25 9.02 -1.74 -14.04
CA LEU A 25 9.74 -2.27 -12.88
C LEU A 25 9.86 -3.80 -12.90
N TRP A 26 8.78 -4.49 -13.27
CA TRP A 26 8.77 -5.95 -13.30
C TRP A 26 9.75 -6.52 -14.34
N VAL A 27 9.78 -5.97 -15.55
CA VAL A 27 10.66 -6.42 -16.63
C VAL A 27 12.13 -6.16 -16.30
N GLN A 28 12.43 -5.04 -15.65
CA GLN A 28 13.79 -4.71 -15.20
C GLN A 28 14.35 -5.78 -14.25
N SER A 29 13.53 -6.28 -13.33
CA SER A 29 13.98 -7.20 -12.28
C SER A 29 13.81 -8.69 -12.61
N PHE A 30 12.77 -9.08 -13.35
CA PHE A 30 12.33 -10.48 -13.44
C PHE A 30 12.26 -11.05 -14.86
N SER A 31 12.99 -10.47 -15.82
CA SER A 31 13.00 -10.95 -17.21
C SER A 31 13.79 -12.25 -17.43
N ARG A 32 14.57 -12.70 -16.45
CA ARG A 32 15.41 -13.92 -16.50
C ARG A 32 15.41 -14.62 -15.15
N ASP A 33 15.83 -15.88 -15.14
CA ASP A 33 16.15 -16.62 -13.91
C ASP A 33 17.13 -15.79 -13.05
N GLY A 34 16.92 -15.75 -11.74
CA GLY A 34 17.67 -14.85 -10.88
C GLY A 34 17.48 -15.10 -9.39
N GLU A 35 18.19 -14.28 -8.60
CA GLU A 35 18.14 -14.27 -7.15
C GLU A 35 18.27 -12.83 -6.65
N GLY A 36 17.55 -12.49 -5.58
CA GLY A 36 17.53 -11.13 -5.03
C GLY A 36 16.41 -10.91 -4.00
N ASP A 37 16.35 -9.72 -3.42
CA ASP A 37 15.34 -9.36 -2.43
C ASP A 37 14.09 -8.80 -3.10
N PHE A 38 12.98 -9.54 -3.04
CA PHE A 38 11.73 -9.14 -3.68
C PHE A 38 11.16 -7.83 -3.12
N VAL A 39 11.39 -7.54 -1.83
CA VAL A 39 10.92 -6.29 -1.22
C VAL A 39 11.57 -5.11 -1.92
N ARG A 40 12.89 -5.15 -2.08
CA ARG A 40 13.69 -4.09 -2.71
C ARG A 40 13.52 -4.04 -4.23
N LEU A 41 13.38 -5.20 -4.87
CA LEU A 41 13.28 -5.28 -6.33
C LEU A 41 11.91 -4.86 -6.87
N PHE A 42 10.84 -4.98 -6.08
CA PHE A 42 9.49 -4.70 -6.57
C PHE A 42 8.46 -4.30 -5.52
N ALA A 43 8.33 -5.02 -4.41
CA ALA A 43 7.20 -4.82 -3.50
C ALA A 43 7.16 -3.39 -2.93
N PHE A 44 8.33 -2.83 -2.59
CA PHE A 44 8.44 -1.46 -2.10
C PHE A 44 8.42 -0.42 -3.24
N PRO A 45 9.28 -0.51 -4.28
CA PRO A 45 9.35 0.56 -5.29
C PRO A 45 8.05 0.77 -6.06
N PHE A 46 7.28 -0.29 -6.30
CA PHE A 46 6.09 -0.20 -7.14
C PHE A 46 5.01 0.75 -6.55
N PRO A 47 4.47 0.53 -5.34
CA PRO A 47 3.52 1.47 -4.73
C PRO A 47 4.13 2.87 -4.46
N ALA A 48 5.42 2.94 -4.13
CA ALA A 48 6.11 4.22 -3.92
C ALA A 48 6.08 5.10 -5.17
N ILE A 49 6.43 4.53 -6.33
CA ILE A 49 6.43 5.25 -7.60
C ILE A 49 5.01 5.60 -8.04
N VAL A 50 4.03 4.71 -7.80
CA VAL A 50 2.62 4.98 -8.12
C VAL A 50 2.07 6.17 -7.34
N ILE A 51 2.36 6.26 -6.03
CA ILE A 51 1.90 7.40 -5.24
C ILE A 51 2.65 8.69 -5.61
N ALA A 52 3.96 8.61 -5.88
CA ALA A 52 4.71 9.76 -6.40
C ALA A 52 4.09 10.30 -7.70
N GLU A 53 3.70 9.39 -8.61
CA GLU A 53 2.99 9.72 -9.84
C GLU A 53 1.63 10.41 -9.56
N MET A 54 0.84 9.89 -8.61
CA MET A 54 -0.44 10.51 -8.23
C MET A 54 -0.30 11.90 -7.61
N LEU A 55 0.83 12.16 -6.95
CA LEU A 55 1.17 13.47 -6.41
C LEU A 55 1.74 14.42 -7.48
N GLY A 56 1.98 13.94 -8.71
CA GLY A 56 2.51 14.74 -9.79
C GLY A 56 4.03 14.94 -9.74
N VAL A 57 4.75 14.07 -9.01
CA VAL A 57 6.21 14.09 -8.93
C VAL A 57 6.82 13.82 -10.32
N HIS A 58 7.76 14.69 -10.71
CA HIS A 58 8.45 14.58 -11.99
C HIS A 58 9.24 13.26 -12.08
N PRO A 59 9.33 12.62 -13.26
CA PRO A 59 10.06 11.36 -13.43
C PRO A 59 11.51 11.39 -12.92
N ASP A 60 12.22 12.49 -13.15
CA ASP A 60 13.62 12.65 -12.74
C ASP A 60 13.78 12.70 -11.22
N ASP A 61 12.74 13.08 -10.49
CA ASP A 61 12.75 13.09 -9.03
C ASP A 61 12.43 11.72 -8.43
N ARG A 62 11.97 10.74 -9.24
CA ARG A 62 11.56 9.40 -8.76
C ARG A 62 12.73 8.54 -8.33
N GLU A 63 13.93 8.79 -8.84
CA GLU A 63 15.14 8.08 -8.42
C GLU A 63 15.40 8.30 -6.91
N HIS A 64 15.11 9.50 -6.41
CA HIS A 64 15.17 9.83 -4.98
C HIS A 64 14.14 9.06 -4.14
N PHE A 65 13.03 8.61 -4.72
CA PHE A 65 12.04 7.81 -3.97
C PHE A 65 12.56 6.42 -3.65
N GLY A 66 13.47 5.86 -4.46
CA GLY A 66 14.18 4.62 -4.13
C GLY A 66 15.20 4.79 -3.01
N GLU A 67 15.87 5.94 -2.96
CA GLU A 67 16.81 6.28 -1.87
C GLU A 67 16.07 6.60 -0.56
N TRP A 68 14.99 7.39 -0.63
CA TRP A 68 14.14 7.70 0.52
C TRP A 68 13.39 6.47 1.02
N SER A 69 13.01 5.59 0.11
CA SER A 69 12.53 4.24 0.39
C SER A 69 13.52 3.51 1.29
N ASP A 70 14.76 3.37 0.83
CA ASP A 70 15.82 2.68 1.57
C ASP A 70 16.08 3.37 2.92
N ASP A 71 16.11 4.71 2.96
CA ASP A 71 16.30 5.49 4.19
C ASP A 71 15.16 5.31 5.21
N ILE A 72 13.89 5.27 4.76
CA ILE A 72 12.73 5.03 5.62
C ILE A 72 12.75 3.59 6.15
N VAL A 73 13.00 2.59 5.30
CA VAL A 73 13.09 1.18 5.72
C VAL A 73 14.22 0.98 6.72
N ASN A 74 15.41 1.51 6.42
CA ASN A 74 16.57 1.39 7.29
C ASN A 74 16.38 2.14 8.61
N GLY A 75 15.69 3.28 8.60
CA GLY A 75 15.42 4.06 9.80
C GLY A 75 14.34 3.48 10.71
N LEU A 76 13.25 2.93 10.16
CA LEU A 76 12.14 2.34 10.93
C LEU A 76 12.39 0.90 11.40
N GLY A 77 13.31 0.17 10.77
CA GLY A 77 13.72 -1.19 11.16
C GLY A 77 14.73 -1.24 12.32
N GLY A 78 14.61 -0.33 13.29
CA GLY A 78 15.54 -0.23 14.43
C GLY A 78 16.85 0.52 14.14
N GLY A 79 16.96 1.17 12.98
CA GLY A 79 18.15 1.92 12.55
C GLY A 79 18.11 3.42 12.87
N ASP A 80 18.82 4.20 12.07
CA ASP A 80 19.05 5.61 12.34
C ASP A 80 17.85 6.48 11.91
N LEU A 81 17.12 7.02 12.89
CA LEU A 81 15.99 7.94 12.66
C LEU A 81 16.38 9.21 11.88
N SER A 82 17.68 9.55 11.81
CA SER A 82 18.15 10.65 10.95
C SER A 82 18.00 10.35 9.45
N LEU A 83 17.98 9.08 9.05
CA LEU A 83 17.67 8.64 7.68
C LEU A 83 16.21 8.96 7.36
N VAL A 84 15.29 8.62 8.28
CA VAL A 84 13.88 8.97 8.15
C VAL A 84 13.75 10.49 8.01
N GLN A 85 14.39 11.28 8.88
CA GLN A 85 14.31 12.74 8.79
C GLN A 85 14.80 13.27 7.43
N ARG A 86 15.91 12.75 6.89
CA ARG A 86 16.41 13.15 5.56
C ARG A 86 15.41 12.84 4.45
N ALA A 87 14.85 11.63 4.45
CA ALA A 87 13.80 11.26 3.50
C ALA A 87 12.60 12.20 3.61
N MET A 88 12.17 12.53 4.84
CA MET A 88 11.06 13.44 5.08
C MET A 88 11.34 14.87 4.61
N ASP A 89 12.55 15.38 4.84
CA ASP A 89 12.97 16.71 4.38
C ASP A 89 13.00 16.78 2.84
N GLY A 90 13.49 15.73 2.19
CA GLY A 90 13.47 15.59 0.73
C GLY A 90 12.04 15.58 0.17
N ILE A 91 11.16 14.79 0.77
CA ILE A 91 9.72 14.74 0.44
C ILE A 91 9.09 16.13 0.59
N HIS A 92 9.37 16.84 1.69
CA HIS A 92 8.87 18.21 1.90
C HIS A 92 9.36 19.18 0.84
N GLY A 93 10.63 19.06 0.44
CA GLY A 93 11.21 19.87 -0.63
C GLY A 93 10.48 19.68 -1.96
N ILE A 94 10.28 18.44 -2.39
CA ILE A 94 9.54 18.11 -3.62
C ILE A 94 8.11 18.63 -3.53
N VAL A 95 7.38 18.29 -2.47
CA VAL A 95 5.98 18.72 -2.31
C VAL A 95 5.87 20.25 -2.33
N GLY A 96 6.77 20.96 -1.67
CA GLY A 96 6.82 22.42 -1.69
C GLY A 96 7.02 22.98 -3.10
N GLY A 97 7.95 22.38 -3.87
CA GLY A 97 8.19 22.73 -5.28
C GLY A 97 6.97 22.49 -6.17
N LEU A 98 6.33 21.32 -6.05
CA LEU A 98 5.13 20.98 -6.81
C LEU A 98 3.99 21.97 -6.50
N VAL A 99 3.72 22.27 -5.23
CA VAL A 99 2.68 23.24 -4.85
C VAL A 99 2.97 24.62 -5.43
N ALA A 100 4.22 25.08 -5.40
CA ALA A 100 4.61 26.35 -5.99
C ALA A 100 4.40 26.37 -7.52
N GLU A 101 4.77 25.29 -8.21
CA GLU A 101 4.56 25.11 -9.65
C GLU A 101 3.07 25.15 -10.02
N ARG A 102 2.23 24.37 -9.30
CA ARG A 102 0.78 24.33 -9.55
C ARG A 102 0.13 25.68 -9.27
N ARG A 103 0.56 26.35 -8.20
CA ARG A 103 0.09 27.70 -7.86
C ARG A 103 0.43 28.69 -8.97
N ALA A 104 1.66 28.71 -9.44
CA ALA A 104 2.09 29.61 -10.52
C ALA A 104 1.29 29.37 -11.80
N ALA A 105 1.08 28.10 -12.20
CA ALA A 105 0.24 27.76 -13.36
C ALA A 105 -1.20 28.29 -13.20
N ILE A 106 -1.82 28.08 -12.04
CA ILE A 106 -3.19 28.55 -11.75
C ILE A 106 -3.26 30.08 -11.79
N GLU A 107 -2.32 30.79 -11.16
CA GLU A 107 -2.29 32.25 -11.12
C GLU A 107 -2.04 32.88 -12.51
N ASN A 108 -1.30 32.19 -13.39
CA ASN A 108 -1.07 32.60 -14.77
C ASN A 108 -2.26 32.30 -15.71
N GLY A 109 -3.25 31.52 -15.25
CA GLY A 109 -4.39 31.09 -16.07
C GLY A 109 -4.10 29.89 -16.97
N ASP A 110 -3.02 29.14 -16.70
CA ASP A 110 -2.70 27.88 -17.36
C ASP A 110 -3.50 26.72 -16.72
N GLU A 111 -3.67 25.61 -17.45
CA GLU A 111 -4.27 24.39 -16.88
C GLU A 111 -3.17 23.55 -16.20
N PRO A 112 -3.15 23.44 -14.85
CA PRO A 112 -2.20 22.59 -14.15
C PRO A 112 -2.50 21.09 -14.40
N PRO A 113 -1.54 20.19 -14.15
CA PRO A 113 -1.78 18.75 -14.28
C PRO A 113 -2.92 18.26 -13.38
N ASP A 114 -3.68 17.26 -13.82
CA ASP A 114 -4.73 16.64 -13.01
C ASP A 114 -4.13 15.63 -12.02
N ASP A 115 -3.51 16.16 -10.97
CA ASP A 115 -2.85 15.41 -9.90
C ASP A 115 -3.35 15.84 -8.50
N LEU A 116 -3.04 15.04 -7.48
CA LEU A 116 -3.48 15.30 -6.10
C LEU A 116 -2.91 16.61 -5.54
N THR A 117 -1.71 17.01 -5.99
CA THR A 117 -1.09 18.27 -5.57
C THR A 117 -1.85 19.46 -6.15
N THR A 118 -2.33 19.38 -7.39
CA THR A 118 -3.22 20.37 -8.01
C THR A 118 -4.53 20.49 -7.24
N VAL A 119 -5.15 19.36 -6.86
CA VAL A 119 -6.39 19.36 -6.07
C VAL A 119 -6.18 20.07 -4.73
N LEU A 120 -5.10 19.74 -4.03
CA LEU A 120 -4.75 20.37 -2.75
C LEU A 120 -4.38 21.85 -2.89
N THR A 121 -3.67 22.21 -3.96
CA THR A 121 -3.30 23.60 -4.25
C THR A 121 -4.53 24.46 -4.54
N ARG A 122 -5.49 23.94 -5.33
CA ARG A 122 -6.77 24.63 -5.59
C ARG A 122 -7.56 24.86 -4.30
N ALA A 123 -7.62 23.87 -3.42
CA ALA A 123 -8.29 24.01 -2.12
C ALA A 123 -7.59 25.02 -1.20
N HIS A 124 -6.26 25.09 -1.24
CA HIS A 124 -5.52 26.11 -0.52
C HIS A 124 -5.85 27.52 -1.03
N LEU A 125 -5.87 27.72 -2.35
CA LEU A 125 -6.22 29.00 -2.97
C LEU A 125 -7.68 29.41 -2.70
N ALA A 126 -8.58 28.44 -2.53
CA ALA A 126 -9.97 28.69 -2.12
C ALA A 126 -10.13 29.01 -0.62
N GLY A 127 -9.09 28.82 0.20
CA GLY A 127 -9.13 29.03 1.64
C GLY A 127 -9.70 27.85 2.45
N ASP A 128 -9.91 26.69 1.81
CA ASP A 128 -10.45 25.49 2.46
C ASP A 128 -9.42 24.77 3.34
N VAL A 129 -8.13 24.90 2.99
CA VAL A 129 -7.00 24.33 3.73
C VAL A 129 -5.82 25.32 3.78
N SER A 130 -5.05 25.29 4.86
CA SER A 130 -3.80 26.02 4.98
C SER A 130 -2.67 25.38 4.15
N TYR A 131 -1.62 26.15 3.87
CA TYR A 131 -0.44 25.64 3.18
C TYR A 131 0.24 24.49 3.97
N GLY A 132 0.29 24.61 5.30
CA GLY A 132 0.82 23.55 6.16
C GLY A 132 0.01 22.27 6.07
N GLU A 133 -1.33 22.36 5.98
CA GLU A 133 -2.19 21.21 5.77
C GLU A 133 -1.97 20.57 4.40
N VAL A 134 -1.73 21.35 3.34
CA VAL A 134 -1.36 20.79 2.02
C VAL A 134 -0.10 19.95 2.11
N GLN A 135 0.97 20.49 2.71
CA GLN A 135 2.23 19.75 2.85
C GLN A 135 2.04 18.46 3.67
N GLN A 136 1.31 18.55 4.78
CA GLN A 136 1.03 17.41 5.64
C GLN A 136 0.17 16.34 4.93
N LEU A 137 -0.83 16.75 4.14
CA LEU A 137 -1.68 15.82 3.40
C LEU A 137 -0.91 15.11 2.27
N CYS A 138 -0.09 15.83 1.49
CA CYS A 138 0.77 15.21 0.48
C CYS A 138 1.74 14.19 1.11
N GLN A 139 2.38 14.57 2.21
CA GLN A 139 3.27 13.69 2.97
C GLN A 139 2.53 12.45 3.49
N GLN A 140 1.33 12.61 4.06
CA GLN A 140 0.53 11.50 4.55
C GLN A 140 0.11 10.55 3.43
N ILE A 141 -0.30 11.09 2.28
CA ILE A 141 -0.65 10.29 1.10
C ILE A 141 0.56 9.48 0.64
N LEU A 142 1.74 10.11 0.59
CA LEU A 142 2.97 9.45 0.19
C LEU A 142 3.33 8.28 1.11
N VAL A 143 3.36 8.51 2.42
CA VAL A 143 3.75 7.47 3.39
C VAL A 143 2.67 6.37 3.47
N ALA A 144 1.40 6.74 3.62
CA ALA A 144 0.31 5.80 3.86
C ALA A 144 -0.02 4.94 2.63
N GLY A 145 0.09 5.51 1.42
CA GLY A 145 -0.25 4.85 0.17
C GLY A 145 0.78 3.81 -0.27
N HIS A 146 2.00 3.87 0.26
CA HIS A 146 3.10 3.03 -0.17
C HIS A 146 3.33 1.82 0.77
N GLU A 147 3.55 2.04 2.07
CA GLU A 147 4.06 0.98 2.97
C GLU A 147 3.07 -0.19 3.11
N THR A 148 1.77 0.13 3.17
CA THR A 148 0.72 -0.87 3.39
C THR A 148 0.50 -1.77 2.17
N THR A 149 0.54 -1.20 0.97
CA THR A 149 0.46 -1.99 -0.28
C THR A 149 1.73 -2.80 -0.51
N ALA A 150 2.90 -2.23 -0.24
CA ALA A 150 4.18 -2.94 -0.33
C ALA A 150 4.20 -4.18 0.57
N SER A 151 3.71 -4.00 1.81
CA SER A 151 3.55 -5.08 2.77
C SER A 151 2.64 -6.20 2.23
N LEU A 152 1.47 -5.85 1.68
CA LEU A 152 0.55 -6.81 1.07
C LEU A 152 1.23 -7.60 -0.06
N ILE A 153 1.90 -6.90 -0.98
CA ILE A 153 2.56 -7.51 -2.14
C ILE A 153 3.68 -8.47 -1.70
N GLY A 154 4.52 -8.07 -0.74
CA GLY A 154 5.56 -8.93 -0.20
C GLY A 154 4.99 -10.17 0.51
N LEU A 155 3.94 -9.98 1.31
CA LEU A 155 3.26 -11.07 2.00
C LEU A 155 2.59 -12.05 1.04
N MET A 156 1.94 -11.59 -0.03
CA MET A 156 1.38 -12.47 -1.08
C MET A 156 2.46 -13.37 -1.66
N LEU A 157 3.61 -12.82 -2.06
CA LEU A 157 4.71 -13.65 -2.60
C LEU A 157 5.21 -14.66 -1.57
N TYR A 158 5.39 -14.23 -0.31
CA TYR A 158 5.77 -15.13 0.77
C TYR A 158 4.78 -16.29 0.94
N ARG A 159 3.47 -16.03 0.86
CA ARG A 159 2.44 -17.08 0.88
C ARG A 159 2.56 -18.01 -0.31
N LEU A 160 2.72 -17.49 -1.53
CA LEU A 160 2.90 -18.33 -2.72
C LEU A 160 4.15 -19.21 -2.66
N ALA A 161 5.25 -18.70 -2.10
CA ALA A 161 6.51 -19.44 -1.96
C ALA A 161 6.46 -20.50 -0.85
N THR A 162 5.69 -20.27 0.21
CA THR A 162 5.56 -21.20 1.36
C THR A 162 4.38 -22.17 1.23
N GLN A 163 3.41 -21.86 0.38
CA GLN A 163 2.22 -22.66 0.08
C GLN A 163 2.03 -22.76 -1.45
N PRO A 164 2.85 -23.58 -2.15
CA PRO A 164 2.86 -23.66 -3.62
C PRO A 164 1.50 -24.05 -4.24
N GLU A 165 0.63 -24.72 -3.49
CA GLU A 165 -0.73 -25.05 -3.87
C GLU A 165 -1.59 -23.82 -4.15
N LEU A 166 -1.34 -22.69 -3.47
CA LEU A 166 -2.03 -21.43 -3.74
C LEU A 166 -1.67 -20.91 -5.14
N ALA A 167 -0.38 -20.94 -5.49
CA ALA A 167 0.09 -20.54 -6.82
C ALA A 167 -0.44 -21.49 -7.90
N ALA A 168 -0.45 -22.80 -7.64
CA ALA A 168 -1.00 -23.79 -8.58
C ALA A 168 -2.49 -23.55 -8.85
N ARG A 169 -3.29 -23.31 -7.80
CA ARG A 169 -4.73 -23.02 -7.93
C ARG A 169 -4.98 -21.72 -8.68
N LEU A 170 -4.29 -20.64 -8.32
CA LEU A 170 -4.46 -19.34 -8.99
C LEU A 170 -4.03 -19.34 -10.46
N ARG A 171 -3.05 -20.17 -10.84
CA ARG A 171 -2.71 -20.37 -12.26
C ARG A 171 -3.78 -21.16 -13.02
N ALA A 172 -4.42 -22.13 -12.37
CA ALA A 172 -5.51 -22.90 -12.96
C ALA A 172 -6.82 -22.10 -13.05
N GLU A 173 -7.03 -21.19 -12.10
CA GLU A 173 -8.24 -20.38 -11.94
C GLU A 173 -7.88 -18.89 -11.83
N PRO A 174 -7.37 -18.24 -12.90
CA PRO A 174 -6.88 -16.85 -12.85
C PRO A 174 -7.97 -15.81 -12.53
N ASP A 175 -9.24 -16.18 -12.70
CA ASP A 175 -10.39 -15.35 -12.34
C ASP A 175 -10.58 -15.25 -10.81
N LEU A 176 -9.88 -16.08 -10.01
CA LEU A 176 -9.88 -15.99 -8.54
C LEU A 176 -8.96 -14.88 -8.00
N VAL A 177 -8.12 -14.25 -8.83
CA VAL A 177 -7.17 -13.23 -8.38
C VAL A 177 -7.82 -12.11 -7.55
N PRO A 178 -8.95 -11.51 -7.95
CA PRO A 178 -9.59 -10.46 -7.14
C PRO A 178 -10.00 -10.96 -5.74
N GLN A 179 -10.57 -12.16 -5.64
CA GLN A 179 -11.02 -12.75 -4.38
C GLN A 179 -9.84 -13.16 -3.51
N ALA A 180 -8.77 -13.68 -4.13
CA ALA A 180 -7.53 -14.02 -3.45
C ALA A 180 -6.89 -12.80 -2.81
N VAL A 181 -6.91 -11.64 -3.48
CA VAL A 181 -6.42 -10.38 -2.89
C VAL A 181 -7.20 -10.00 -1.63
N GLU A 182 -8.54 -10.11 -1.64
CA GLU A 182 -9.35 -9.90 -0.42
C GLU A 182 -9.00 -10.92 0.67
N GLU A 183 -8.73 -12.18 0.30
CA GLU A 183 -8.32 -13.19 1.27
C GLU A 183 -6.94 -12.92 1.86
N PHE A 184 -5.95 -12.49 1.08
CA PHE A 184 -4.65 -12.10 1.60
C PHE A 184 -4.75 -10.86 2.51
N LEU A 185 -5.59 -9.88 2.15
CA LEU A 185 -5.90 -8.73 2.99
C LEU A 185 -6.54 -9.13 4.31
N ARG A 186 -7.53 -10.02 4.30
CA ARG A 186 -8.12 -10.57 5.53
C ARG A 186 -7.05 -11.31 6.34
N PHE A 187 -6.36 -12.24 5.71
CA PHE A 187 -5.48 -13.18 6.39
C PHE A 187 -4.31 -12.45 7.03
N ASP A 188 -3.53 -11.69 6.27
CA ASP A 188 -2.31 -11.08 6.77
C ASP A 188 -2.54 -9.70 7.39
N SER A 189 -3.53 -8.94 6.91
CA SER A 189 -3.91 -7.61 7.40
C SER A 189 -2.72 -6.67 7.55
N PRO A 190 -2.23 -6.04 6.46
CA PRO A 190 -1.06 -5.16 6.51
C PRO A 190 -1.11 -4.09 7.61
N VAL A 191 -2.31 -3.58 7.93
CA VAL A 191 -2.58 -2.81 9.15
C VAL A 191 -3.18 -3.76 10.20
N GLN A 192 -2.47 -3.96 11.31
CA GLN A 192 -2.88 -4.86 12.39
C GLN A 192 -4.00 -4.26 13.26
N GLY A 193 -4.01 -2.93 13.44
CA GLY A 193 -5.06 -2.25 14.19
C GLY A 193 -4.78 -0.77 14.41
N LEU A 194 -5.83 0.01 14.66
CA LEU A 194 -5.75 1.47 14.89
C LEU A 194 -6.39 1.87 16.22
N PHE A 195 -6.01 3.03 16.73
CA PHE A 195 -6.53 3.55 17.99
C PHE A 195 -7.76 4.43 17.81
N ARG A 196 -8.64 4.42 18.80
CA ARG A 196 -9.74 5.36 19.00
C ARG A 196 -9.72 5.87 20.44
N SER A 197 -10.21 7.08 20.63
CA SER A 197 -10.47 7.65 21.95
C SER A 197 -11.94 8.05 22.03
N ASN A 198 -12.62 7.70 23.12
CA ASN A 198 -14.00 8.10 23.35
C ASN A 198 -14.07 9.52 23.94
N THR A 199 -15.06 10.31 23.53
CA THR A 199 -15.32 11.65 24.07
C THR A 199 -16.11 11.61 25.36
N ASP A 200 -17.03 10.66 25.46
CA ASP A 200 -17.97 10.48 26.56
C ASP A 200 -17.88 9.05 27.10
N ALA A 201 -18.35 8.85 28.34
CA ALA A 201 -18.40 7.52 28.93
C ALA A 201 -19.29 6.61 28.07
N CYS A 202 -18.79 5.43 27.69
CA CYS A 202 -19.53 4.54 26.81
C CYS A 202 -19.28 3.05 27.12
N PRO A 203 -20.27 2.18 26.90
CA PRO A 203 -20.06 0.74 27.02
C PRO A 203 -19.26 0.19 25.81
N LEU A 204 -18.40 -0.79 26.07
CA LEU A 204 -17.70 -1.59 25.07
C LEU A 204 -17.66 -3.07 25.51
N GLY A 205 -18.52 -3.89 24.91
CA GLY A 205 -18.73 -5.26 25.39
C GLY A 205 -19.23 -5.25 26.83
N ASP A 206 -18.54 -5.97 27.71
CA ASP A 206 -18.86 -6.04 29.14
C ASP A 206 -18.15 -4.95 29.98
N HIS A 207 -17.48 -4.00 29.32
CA HIS A 207 -16.75 -2.91 29.99
C HIS A 207 -17.48 -1.58 29.85
N GLN A 208 -17.35 -0.73 30.86
CA GLN A 208 -17.70 0.68 30.79
C GLN A 208 -16.40 1.49 30.65
N LEU A 209 -16.27 2.28 29.59
CA LEU A 209 -15.10 3.13 29.33
C LEU A 209 -15.36 4.54 29.86
N ASP A 210 -14.39 5.10 30.58
CA ASP A 210 -14.39 6.50 30.98
C ASP A 210 -14.03 7.42 29.81
N PRO A 211 -14.48 8.69 29.78
CA PRO A 211 -14.07 9.67 28.77
C PRO A 211 -12.54 9.74 28.59
N GLY A 212 -12.07 9.80 27.35
CA GLY A 212 -10.64 9.89 27.02
C GLY A 212 -9.89 8.55 27.03
N THR A 213 -10.56 7.42 27.25
CA THR A 213 -9.94 6.09 27.17
C THR A 213 -9.47 5.80 25.74
N LYS A 214 -8.20 5.42 25.60
CA LYS A 214 -7.62 5.01 24.30
C LYS A 214 -7.74 3.50 24.12
N VAL A 215 -8.45 3.08 23.08
CA VAL A 215 -8.68 1.67 22.73
C VAL A 215 -8.02 1.37 21.38
N GLN A 216 -7.30 0.26 21.29
CA GLN A 216 -6.82 -0.26 20.02
C GLN A 216 -7.83 -1.26 19.44
N LEU A 217 -8.29 -1.01 18.23
CA LEU A 217 -9.14 -1.91 17.47
C LEU A 217 -8.23 -2.82 16.64
N LEU A 218 -8.07 -4.07 17.07
CA LEU A 218 -7.19 -5.06 16.43
C LEU A 218 -7.89 -5.70 15.21
N PHE A 219 -7.71 -5.09 14.03
CA PHE A 219 -8.25 -5.57 12.76
C PHE A 219 -7.76 -6.97 12.42
N ALA A 220 -6.47 -7.25 12.63
CA ALA A 220 -5.90 -8.58 12.36
C ALA A 220 -6.57 -9.67 13.21
N ALA A 221 -6.85 -9.39 14.49
CA ALA A 221 -7.56 -10.32 15.36
C ALA A 221 -9.01 -10.54 14.90
N ALA A 222 -9.72 -9.45 14.56
CA ALA A 222 -11.10 -9.54 14.04
C ALA A 222 -11.18 -10.28 12.69
N ASN A 223 -10.16 -10.15 11.85
CA ASN A 223 -10.06 -10.88 10.59
C ASN A 223 -9.77 -12.38 10.78
N ARG A 224 -9.36 -12.80 11.99
CA ARG A 224 -9.17 -14.21 12.38
C ARG A 224 -10.20 -14.70 13.39
N ASP A 225 -11.26 -13.94 13.62
CA ASP A 225 -12.26 -14.29 14.62
C ASP A 225 -13.11 -15.49 14.17
N PRO A 226 -13.07 -16.64 14.86
CA PRO A 226 -13.85 -17.83 14.49
C PRO A 226 -15.37 -17.62 14.62
N ARG A 227 -15.81 -16.55 15.29
CA ARG A 227 -17.24 -16.16 15.33
C ARG A 227 -17.70 -15.55 14.00
N VAL A 228 -16.76 -15.06 13.19
CA VAL A 228 -17.01 -14.34 11.94
C VAL A 228 -16.47 -15.10 10.72
N TRP A 229 -15.43 -15.90 10.88
CA TRP A 229 -14.79 -16.61 9.77
C TRP A 229 -14.68 -18.09 10.09
N ASP A 230 -15.27 -18.93 9.24
CA ASP A 230 -15.05 -20.36 9.31
C ASP A 230 -13.60 -20.68 8.89
N ASP A 231 -12.92 -21.50 9.69
CA ASP A 231 -11.50 -21.83 9.50
C ASP A 231 -10.63 -20.58 9.25
N PRO A 232 -10.55 -19.68 10.25
CA PRO A 232 -9.98 -18.33 10.07
C PRO A 232 -8.49 -18.33 9.76
N ASP A 233 -7.79 -19.39 10.17
CA ASP A 233 -6.34 -19.54 10.07
C ASP A 233 -5.87 -20.29 8.81
N THR A 234 -6.81 -20.58 7.90
CA THR A 234 -6.52 -21.10 6.56
C THR A 234 -6.80 -20.04 5.50
N ILE A 235 -5.92 -19.96 4.50
CA ILE A 235 -6.13 -19.13 3.30
C ILE A 235 -7.08 -19.87 2.37
N GLN A 236 -8.26 -19.29 2.13
CA GLN A 236 -9.26 -19.79 1.19
C GLN A 236 -9.46 -18.79 0.05
N LEU A 237 -8.86 -19.06 -1.12
CA LEU A 237 -8.78 -18.12 -2.25
C LEU A 237 -10.14 -17.68 -2.80
N ASP A 238 -11.18 -18.48 -2.59
CA ASP A 238 -12.56 -18.28 -3.02
C ASP A 238 -13.50 -17.82 -1.89
N ARG A 239 -12.97 -17.51 -0.69
CA ARG A 239 -13.77 -17.07 0.47
C ARG A 239 -14.71 -15.90 0.16
N PHE A 240 -14.31 -15.04 -0.77
CA PHE A 240 -15.06 -13.85 -1.17
C PHE A 240 -15.82 -14.00 -2.50
N ALA A 241 -15.89 -15.21 -3.09
CA ALA A 241 -16.63 -15.42 -4.34
C ALA A 241 -18.15 -15.25 -4.18
N GLU A 242 -18.70 -15.73 -3.07
CA GLU A 242 -20.15 -15.66 -2.76
C GLU A 242 -20.45 -14.90 -1.46
N SER A 243 -19.43 -14.54 -0.69
CA SER A 243 -19.59 -13.86 0.59
C SER A 243 -19.87 -12.37 0.43
N ARG A 244 -20.89 -11.87 1.13
CA ARG A 244 -21.12 -10.43 1.32
C ARG A 244 -20.35 -9.86 2.51
N ARG A 245 -19.58 -10.67 3.23
CA ARG A 245 -18.80 -10.21 4.40
C ARG A 245 -17.57 -9.46 3.89
N SER A 246 -17.17 -8.43 4.63
CA SER A 246 -15.95 -7.67 4.37
C SER A 246 -14.97 -7.82 5.54
N HIS A 247 -13.69 -7.92 5.22
CA HIS A 247 -12.62 -7.86 6.21
C HIS A 247 -12.37 -6.43 6.69
N LEU A 248 -11.63 -6.28 7.79
CA LEU A 248 -11.29 -4.99 8.39
C LEU A 248 -9.90 -4.46 8.03
N ALA A 249 -9.19 -5.07 7.08
CA ALA A 249 -7.85 -4.59 6.67
C ALA A 249 -7.85 -3.13 6.16
N PHE A 250 -8.99 -2.63 5.66
CA PHE A 250 -9.18 -1.22 5.27
C PHE A 250 -9.92 -0.37 6.32
N GLY A 251 -10.12 -0.91 7.53
CA GLY A 251 -10.95 -0.30 8.56
C GLY A 251 -12.44 -0.24 8.19
N TRP A 252 -13.19 0.62 8.87
CA TRP A 252 -14.64 0.79 8.67
C TRP A 252 -15.08 2.21 9.05
N GLY A 253 -16.19 2.67 8.46
CA GLY A 253 -16.83 3.95 8.78
C GLY A 253 -16.23 5.14 8.03
N VAL A 254 -16.28 6.33 8.63
CA VAL A 254 -15.83 7.58 8.01
C VAL A 254 -14.34 7.62 7.67
N HIS A 255 -13.55 6.74 8.30
CA HIS A 255 -12.11 6.56 8.04
C HIS A 255 -11.81 5.25 7.29
N HIS A 256 -12.80 4.66 6.61
CA HIS A 256 -12.54 3.56 5.69
C HIS A 256 -11.49 3.99 4.66
N CYS A 257 -10.49 3.14 4.43
CA CYS A 257 -9.30 3.48 3.66
C CYS A 257 -9.67 4.11 2.32
N ILE A 258 -9.20 5.34 2.09
CA ILE A 258 -9.46 6.08 0.87
C ILE A 258 -8.75 5.45 -0.35
N GLY A 259 -7.55 4.88 -0.14
CA GLY A 259 -6.74 4.21 -1.17
C GLY A 259 -7.12 2.76 -1.46
N ASN A 260 -8.22 2.24 -0.90
CA ASN A 260 -8.58 0.82 -0.99
C ASN A 260 -8.71 0.29 -2.43
N ALA A 261 -9.20 1.12 -3.36
CA ALA A 261 -9.36 0.72 -4.76
C ALA A 261 -8.00 0.63 -5.47
N LEU A 262 -7.09 1.55 -5.18
CA LEU A 262 -5.72 1.55 -5.72
C LEU A 262 -4.93 0.35 -5.18
N ALA A 263 -4.94 0.15 -3.86
CA ALA A 263 -4.21 -0.96 -3.23
C ALA A 263 -4.65 -2.33 -3.79
N ARG A 264 -5.96 -2.51 -4.04
CA ARG A 264 -6.48 -3.71 -4.70
C ARG A 264 -5.97 -3.86 -6.12
N HIS A 265 -5.98 -2.78 -6.89
CA HIS A 265 -5.51 -2.80 -8.28
C HIS A 265 -4.02 -3.15 -8.37
N GLU A 266 -3.17 -2.50 -7.57
CA GLU A 266 -1.74 -2.79 -7.48
C GLU A 266 -1.47 -4.24 -7.04
N ALA A 267 -2.18 -4.72 -6.01
CA ALA A 267 -2.05 -6.10 -5.53
C ALA A 267 -2.48 -7.12 -6.59
N GLN A 268 -3.59 -6.88 -7.30
CA GLN A 268 -4.05 -7.74 -8.38
C GLN A 268 -3.04 -7.75 -9.54
N PHE A 269 -2.49 -6.59 -9.91
CA PHE A 269 -1.44 -6.49 -10.91
C PHE A 269 -0.22 -7.34 -10.50
N ALA A 270 0.30 -7.11 -9.30
CA ALA A 270 1.47 -7.82 -8.78
C ALA A 270 1.24 -9.33 -8.71
N LEU A 271 0.08 -9.76 -8.20
CA LEU A 271 -0.26 -11.18 -8.10
C LEU A 271 -0.33 -11.85 -9.48
N ARG A 272 -0.96 -11.23 -10.48
CA ARG A 272 -0.97 -11.76 -11.86
C ARG A 272 0.44 -11.88 -12.40
N ARG A 273 1.27 -10.85 -12.25
CA ARG A 273 2.67 -10.87 -12.70
C ARG A 273 3.48 -11.99 -12.07
N MET A 274 3.33 -12.23 -10.76
CA MET A 274 3.98 -13.35 -10.08
C MET A 274 3.58 -14.70 -10.70
N LEU A 275 2.28 -14.91 -10.95
CA LEU A 275 1.73 -16.17 -11.48
C LEU A 275 2.14 -16.43 -12.94
N ASP A 276 2.19 -15.37 -13.75
CA ASP A 276 2.53 -15.41 -15.17
C ASP A 276 4.03 -15.51 -15.40
N THR A 277 4.85 -14.95 -14.50
CA THR A 277 6.30 -14.87 -14.71
C THR A 277 7.04 -16.03 -14.07
N PHE A 278 6.73 -16.36 -12.81
CA PHE A 278 7.55 -17.32 -12.08
C PHE A 278 7.08 -18.75 -12.33
N THR A 279 8.02 -19.63 -12.66
CA THR A 279 7.82 -21.09 -12.65
C THR A 279 8.02 -21.61 -11.23
N THR A 280 9.18 -21.32 -10.66
CA THR A 280 9.55 -21.65 -9.27
C THR A 280 9.96 -20.39 -8.52
N ILE A 281 9.70 -20.40 -7.20
CA ILE A 281 10.06 -19.34 -6.27
C ILE A 281 10.52 -20.04 -4.99
N GLU A 282 11.75 -19.78 -4.58
CA GLU A 282 12.33 -20.34 -3.37
C GLU A 282 12.81 -19.21 -2.46
N ILE A 283 12.52 -19.28 -1.17
CA ILE A 283 13.09 -18.37 -0.18
C ILE A 283 14.49 -18.88 0.16
N VAL A 284 15.52 -18.06 -0.08
CA VAL A 284 16.93 -18.48 -0.02
C VAL A 284 17.73 -17.83 1.11
N GLY A 285 17.08 -17.00 1.93
CA GLY A 285 17.71 -16.28 3.02
C GLY A 285 16.73 -15.94 4.14
N PRO A 286 17.22 -15.22 5.18
CA PRO A 286 16.38 -14.80 6.29
C PRO A 286 15.31 -13.82 5.81
N VAL A 287 14.06 -14.11 6.21
CA VAL A 287 12.91 -13.22 6.02
C VAL A 287 12.80 -12.35 7.26
N HIS A 288 12.90 -11.04 7.09
CA HIS A 288 12.71 -10.08 8.15
C HIS A 288 11.34 -9.42 8.03
N VAL A 289 10.67 -9.27 9.17
CA VAL A 289 9.41 -8.55 9.30
C VAL A 289 9.69 -7.16 9.87
N ASN A 290 8.82 -6.21 9.57
CA ASN A 290 8.88 -4.89 10.18
C ASN A 290 8.64 -4.96 11.71
N GLU A 291 9.34 -4.12 12.47
CA GLU A 291 9.22 -4.03 13.93
C GLU A 291 7.94 -3.35 14.44
N PRO A 292 7.37 -2.31 13.77
CA PRO A 292 6.21 -1.59 14.29
C PRO A 292 4.95 -2.46 14.44
N PHE A 293 4.42 -2.58 15.65
CA PHE A 293 3.25 -3.43 15.97
C PHE A 293 1.94 -3.07 15.25
N ILE A 294 1.85 -1.89 14.64
CA ILE A 294 0.66 -1.42 13.90
C ILE A 294 0.63 -1.97 12.48
N LEU A 295 1.80 -2.24 11.90
CA LEU A 295 1.95 -2.70 10.53
C LEU A 295 2.49 -4.12 10.51
N ARG A 296 2.14 -4.88 9.49
CA ARG A 296 2.70 -6.20 9.23
C ARG A 296 3.14 -6.26 7.78
N GLY A 297 4.44 -6.33 7.58
CA GLY A 297 5.09 -6.40 6.28
C GLY A 297 6.46 -7.03 6.38
N LEU A 298 7.06 -7.33 5.23
CA LEU A 298 8.41 -7.87 5.14
C LEU A 298 9.36 -6.73 4.81
N THR A 299 10.46 -6.61 5.56
CA THR A 299 11.56 -5.71 5.24
C THR A 299 12.58 -6.37 4.31
N THR A 300 12.67 -7.71 4.35
CA THR A 300 13.46 -8.50 3.39
C THR A 300 12.70 -9.76 3.00
N LEU A 301 12.77 -10.11 1.71
CA LEU A 301 12.31 -11.40 1.19
C LEU A 301 13.31 -11.89 0.11
N PRO A 302 14.45 -12.48 0.52
CA PRO A 302 15.42 -13.04 -0.41
C PRO A 302 14.84 -14.26 -1.12
N ILE A 303 14.70 -14.16 -2.44
CA ILE A 303 14.15 -15.21 -3.29
C ILE A 303 15.11 -15.61 -4.40
N ARG A 304 15.02 -16.86 -4.83
CA ARG A 304 15.48 -17.33 -6.12
C ARG A 304 14.27 -17.70 -6.96
N TRP A 305 14.27 -17.30 -8.22
CA TRP A 305 13.18 -17.59 -9.14
C TRP A 305 13.68 -18.13 -10.47
N THR A 306 12.81 -18.92 -11.11
CA THR A 306 12.94 -19.23 -12.53
C THR A 306 11.77 -18.65 -13.29
N VAL A 307 12.03 -18.15 -14.50
CA VAL A 307 10.98 -17.58 -15.35
C VAL A 307 10.28 -18.69 -16.14
N ARG A 308 8.99 -18.50 -16.40
CA ARG A 308 8.24 -19.36 -17.32
C ARG A 308 8.81 -19.13 -18.72
N ARG A 309 9.21 -20.23 -19.35
CA ARG A 309 9.59 -20.24 -20.76
C ARG A 309 8.38 -20.75 -21.53
N ASP A 310 7.92 -19.96 -22.49
CA ASP A 310 6.90 -20.37 -23.46
C ASP A 310 7.36 -21.59 -24.29
#